data_AF-H3BR18-F1
#
_entry.id   AF-H3BR18-F1
#
_cell.length_a   1.000
_cell.length_b   1.000
_cell.length_c   1.000
_cell.angle_alpha   90.00
_cell.angle_beta   90.00
_cell.angle_gamma   90.00
#
_symmetry.space_group_name_H-M   'P 1'
#
loop_
_entity.id
_entity.type
_entity.pdbx_description
1 polymer ?
#
loop_
_entity_poly.entity_id
_entity_poly.type
_entity_poly.pdbx_seq_one_letter_code
_entity_poly.pdbx_strand_id
1 'polypeptide(L)'
;MDNLSSEEIQQRAHQITDESLESTRRILGLAIESQDAGIKTITMLDEQKEQLNRIEEGLDQINKDMRETEKTLTELNKCCGLCVCPCNRTKNFESGKAYKTTWGDGGEN
;
A
#
# COMPACT_ATOMS: atom_id res chain seq x y z
N MET A 1 27.84 54.82 -17.96
CA MET A 1 28.00 53.70 -17.01
C MET A 1 28.05 54.33 -15.65
N ASP A 2 27.00 54.14 -14.87
CA ASP A 2 26.90 54.71 -13.52
C ASP A 2 27.98 54.06 -12.65
N ASN A 3 29.01 54.85 -12.29
CA ASN A 3 30.01 54.44 -11.31
C ASN A 3 29.35 54.50 -9.95
N LEU A 4 28.77 53.37 -9.54
CA LEU A 4 28.23 53.17 -8.20
C LEU A 4 29.35 53.45 -7.17
N SER A 5 29.05 54.25 -6.15
CA SER A 5 29.99 54.59 -5.07
C SER A 5 30.43 53.33 -4.34
N SER A 6 31.67 53.31 -3.82
CA SER A 6 32.16 52.21 -2.99
C SER A 6 31.24 51.94 -1.79
N GLU A 7 30.60 52.98 -1.25
CA GLU A 7 29.63 52.85 -0.15
C GLU A 7 28.35 52.13 -0.61
N GLU A 8 27.83 52.44 -1.80
CA GLU A 8 26.63 51.79 -2.35
C GLU A 8 26.91 50.31 -2.69
N ILE A 9 28.11 49.99 -3.18
CA ILE A 9 28.54 48.60 -3.40
C ILE A 9 28.58 47.84 -2.07
N GLN A 10 29.15 48.44 -1.02
CA GLN A 10 29.24 47.82 0.30
C GLN A 10 27.86 47.64 0.94
N GLN A 11 26.98 48.63 0.80
CA GLN A 11 25.61 48.57 1.30
C GLN A 11 24.82 47.45 0.62
N ARG A 12 24.96 47.31 -0.72
CA ARG A 12 24.35 46.21 -1.48
C ARG A 12 24.91 44.85 -1.10
N ALA A 13 26.21 44.76 -0.82
CA ALA A 13 26.83 43.51 -0.37
C ALA A 13 26.28 43.05 0.98
N HIS A 14 26.08 43.98 1.92
CA HIS A 14 25.43 43.70 3.20
C HIS A 14 23.98 43.25 3.01
N GLN A 15 23.22 43.94 2.17
CA GLN A 15 21.83 43.57 1.88
C GLN A 15 21.69 42.16 1.31
N ILE A 16 22.50 41.81 0.31
CA ILE A 16 22.50 40.45 -0.28
C ILE A 16 22.89 39.40 0.77
N THR A 17 23.84 39.74 1.66
CA THR A 17 24.28 38.83 2.74
C THR A 17 23.14 38.56 3.72
N ASP A 18 22.43 39.59 4.15
CA ASP A 18 21.30 39.47 5.07
C ASP A 18 20.14 38.70 4.43
N GLU A 19 19.80 39.00 3.18
CA GLU A 19 18.76 38.28 2.42
C GLU A 19 19.12 36.79 2.25
N SER A 20 20.38 36.48 1.94
CA SER A 20 20.87 35.10 1.82
C SER A 20 20.82 34.35 3.15
N LEU A 21 21.16 35.03 4.24
CA LEU A 21 21.09 34.48 5.59
C LEU A 21 19.64 34.23 6.02
N GLU A 22 18.72 35.15 5.71
CA GLU A 22 17.30 34.94 5.99
C GLU A 22 16.71 33.81 5.13
N SER A 23 17.10 33.72 3.87
CA SER A 23 16.71 32.62 2.98
C SER A 23 17.14 31.27 3.54
N THR A 24 18.39 31.14 3.98
CA THR A 24 18.89 29.88 4.59
C THR A 24 18.18 29.54 5.88
N ARG A 25 17.79 30.52 6.70
CA ARG A 25 16.94 30.28 7.89
C ARG A 25 15.56 29.75 7.52
N ARG A 26 14.91 30.31 6.50
CA ARG A 26 13.61 29.81 6.02
C ARG A 26 13.71 28.40 5.45
N ILE A 27 14.76 28.13 4.67
CA ILE A 27 15.03 26.79 4.12
C ILE A 27 15.19 25.77 5.25
N LEU A 28 15.91 26.13 6.32
CA LEU A 28 16.05 25.25 7.48
C LEU A 28 14.71 24.96 8.15
N GLY A 29 13.85 25.98 8.31
CA GLY A 29 12.50 25.80 8.84
C GLY A 29 11.67 24.84 8.00
N LEU A 30 11.64 25.04 6.68
CA LEU A 30 10.94 24.16 5.74
C LEU A 30 11.50 22.72 5.76
N ALA A 31 12.81 22.57 5.90
CA ALA A 31 13.44 21.25 5.99
C ALA A 31 13.02 20.50 7.27
N ILE A 32 12.92 21.19 8.41
CA ILE A 32 12.45 20.61 9.67
C ILE A 32 10.97 20.22 9.57
N GLU A 33 10.13 21.08 9.01
CA GLU A 33 8.70 20.77 8.78
C GLU A 33 8.54 19.58 7.82
N SER A 34 9.34 19.53 6.76
CA SER A 34 9.34 18.40 5.81
C SER A 34 9.78 17.10 6.48
N GLN A 35 10.73 17.15 7.40
CA GLN A 35 11.17 16.00 8.17
C GLN A 35 10.03 15.47 9.07
N ASP A 36 9.34 16.34 9.80
CA ASP A 36 8.20 15.95 10.64
C ASP A 36 7.06 15.35 9.82
N ALA A 37 6.71 15.96 8.68
CA ALA A 37 5.73 15.42 7.75
C ALA A 37 6.16 14.04 7.20
N GLY A 38 7.46 13.86 6.91
CA GLY A 38 8.03 12.59 6.49
C GLY A 38 7.90 11.50 7.56
N ILE A 39 8.20 11.81 8.82
CA ILE A 39 8.07 10.87 9.95
C ILE A 39 6.61 10.42 10.11
N LYS A 40 5.66 11.36 10.08
CA LYS A 40 4.22 11.05 10.14
C LYS A 40 3.80 10.15 8.98
N THR A 41 4.27 10.46 7.77
CA THR A 41 3.98 9.66 6.58
C THR A 41 4.51 8.23 6.72
N ILE A 42 5.75 8.05 7.19
CA ILE A 42 6.32 6.72 7.39
C ILE A 42 5.54 5.93 8.44
N THR A 43 5.13 6.57 9.53
CA THR A 43 4.31 5.92 10.57
C THR A 43 2.96 5.45 10.01
N MET A 44 2.29 6.29 9.21
CA MET A 44 1.04 5.92 8.55
C MET A 44 1.21 4.78 7.55
N LEU A 45 2.33 4.75 6.81
CA LEU A 45 2.64 3.66 5.87
C LEU A 45 2.86 2.33 6.61
N ASP A 46 3.48 2.35 7.78
CA ASP A 46 3.65 1.16 8.62
C ASP A 46 2.30 0.61 9.12
N GLU A 47 1.42 1.50 9.60
CA GLU A 47 0.06 1.11 10.00
C GLU A 47 -0.75 0.52 8.84
N GLN A 48 -0.65 1.11 7.64
CA GLN A 48 -1.29 0.59 6.43
C GLN A 48 -0.74 -0.76 6.02
N LYS A 49 0.56 -0.99 6.16
CA LYS A 49 1.18 -2.29 5.90
C LYS A 49 0.58 -3.37 6.81
N GLU A 50 0.45 -3.09 8.10
CA GLU A 50 -0.15 -4.04 9.03
C GLU A 50 -1.64 -4.28 8.76
N GLN A 51 -2.37 -3.28 8.24
CA GLN A 51 -3.73 -3.49 7.74
C GLN A 51 -3.78 -4.44 6.55
N LEU A 52 -2.86 -4.29 5.59
CA LEU A 52 -2.76 -5.18 4.44
C LEU A 52 -2.42 -6.62 4.85
N ASN A 53 -1.49 -6.80 5.80
CA ASN A 53 -1.17 -8.14 6.35
C ASN A 53 -2.43 -8.81 6.92
N ARG A 54 -3.24 -8.09 7.70
CA ARG A 54 -4.50 -8.63 8.24
C ARG A 54 -5.53 -8.95 7.16
N ILE A 55 -5.57 -8.15 6.09
CA ILE A 55 -6.45 -8.42 4.94
C ILE A 55 -6.00 -9.69 4.22
N GLU A 56 -4.71 -9.87 4.00
CA GLU A 56 -4.13 -11.07 3.38
C GLU A 56 -4.44 -12.33 4.22
N GLU A 57 -4.21 -12.27 5.53
CA GLU A 57 -4.59 -13.35 6.46
C GLU A 57 -6.09 -13.67 6.41
N GLY A 58 -6.94 -12.65 6.33
CA GLY A 58 -8.38 -12.81 6.19
C GLY A 58 -8.79 -13.46 4.86
N LEU A 59 -8.13 -13.09 3.76
CA LEU A 59 -8.35 -13.68 2.44
C LEU A 59 -7.94 -15.16 2.41
N ASP A 60 -6.82 -15.50 3.05
CA ASP A 60 -6.38 -16.88 3.23
C ASP A 60 -7.38 -17.72 4.03
N GLN A 61 -7.95 -17.15 5.11
CA GLN A 61 -8.97 -17.83 5.89
C GLN A 61 -10.25 -18.06 5.07
N ILE A 62 -10.71 -17.05 4.33
CA ILE A 62 -11.87 -17.19 3.44
C ILE A 62 -11.64 -18.30 2.41
N ASN A 63 -10.44 -18.39 1.84
CA ASN A 63 -10.10 -19.44 0.89
C ASN A 63 -10.21 -20.84 1.54
N LYS A 64 -9.69 -21.00 2.77
CA LYS A 64 -9.83 -22.26 3.54
C LYS A 64 -11.30 -22.60 3.80
N ASP A 65 -12.08 -21.63 4.29
CA ASP A 65 -13.50 -21.82 4.62
C ASP A 65 -14.32 -22.18 3.37
N MET A 66 -14.02 -21.58 2.22
CA MET A 66 -14.67 -21.90 0.95
C MET A 66 -14.39 -23.35 0.50
N ARG A 67 -13.13 -23.82 0.65
CA ARG A 67 -12.77 -25.22 0.37
C ARG A 67 -13.49 -26.20 1.32
N GLU A 68 -13.64 -25.87 2.59
CA GLU A 68 -14.36 -26.69 3.57
C GLU A 68 -15.86 -26.72 3.30
N THR A 69 -16.44 -25.57 2.96
CA THR A 69 -17.84 -25.45 2.56
C THR A 69 -18.14 -26.29 1.32
N GLU A 70 -17.25 -26.30 0.33
CA GLU A 70 -17.39 -27.14 -0.87
C GLU A 70 -17.40 -28.64 -0.55
N LYS A 71 -16.51 -29.10 0.36
CA LYS A 71 -16.50 -30.49 0.84
C LYS A 71 -17.82 -30.85 1.52
N THR A 72 -18.29 -29.99 2.41
CA THR A 72 -19.55 -30.18 3.15
C THR A 72 -20.74 -30.26 2.20
N LEU A 73 -20.83 -29.35 1.22
CA LEU A 73 -21.87 -29.40 0.18
C LEU A 73 -21.79 -30.68 -0.66
N THR A 74 -20.59 -31.14 -0.98
CA THR A 74 -20.39 -32.40 -1.71
C THR A 74 -20.86 -33.61 -0.90
N GLU A 75 -20.63 -33.62 0.42
CA GLU A 75 -21.12 -34.67 1.32
C GLU A 75 -22.64 -34.67 1.45
N LEU A 76 -23.26 -33.49 1.59
CA LEU A 76 -24.71 -33.33 1.66
C LEU A 76 -25.42 -33.73 0.36
N ASN A 77 -24.73 -33.63 -0.78
CA ASN A 77 -25.25 -33.99 -2.10
C ASN A 77 -25.13 -35.48 -2.44
N LYS A 78 -24.56 -36.30 -1.55
CA LYS A 78 -24.57 -37.76 -1.68
C LYS A 78 -25.97 -38.26 -1.31
N CYS A 79 -26.70 -38.80 -2.28
CA CYS A 79 -27.96 -39.49 -2.03
C CYS A 79 -27.65 -40.96 -1.67
N CYS A 80 -28.15 -41.43 -0.53
CA CYS A 80 -28.09 -42.85 -0.13
C CYS A 80 -26.68 -43.50 -0.17
N GLY A 81 -25.68 -42.84 0.41
CA GLY A 81 -24.45 -43.47 0.89
C GLY A 81 -23.42 -43.97 -0.15
N LEU A 82 -23.77 -44.05 -1.44
CA LEU A 82 -22.85 -44.60 -2.45
C LEU A 82 -22.85 -43.91 -3.82
N CYS A 83 -23.82 -43.02 -4.12
CA CYS A 83 -23.83 -42.27 -5.39
C CYS A 83 -24.12 -40.77 -5.21
N VAL A 84 -23.36 -39.92 -5.91
CA VAL A 84 -23.68 -38.49 -6.08
C VAL A 84 -24.94 -38.41 -6.94
N CYS A 85 -25.99 -37.77 -6.45
CA CYS A 85 -27.24 -37.63 -7.22
C CYS A 85 -26.93 -36.89 -8.53
N PRO A 86 -27.21 -37.48 -9.72
CA PRO A 86 -26.92 -36.84 -11.01
C PRO A 86 -27.59 -35.47 -11.19
N CYS A 87 -28.63 -35.21 -10.40
CA CYS A 87 -29.50 -34.05 -10.51
C CYS A 87 -28.92 -32.77 -9.90
N ASN A 88 -27.80 -32.82 -9.16
CA ASN A 88 -27.30 -31.65 -8.42
C ASN A 88 -25.77 -31.53 -8.34
N ARG A 89 -25.02 -31.89 -9.40
CA ARG A 89 -23.55 -31.79 -9.40
C ARG A 89 -23.11 -30.32 -9.21
N THR A 90 -22.72 -29.96 -7.98
CA THR A 90 -22.09 -28.68 -7.66
C THR A 90 -20.76 -28.57 -8.41
N LYS A 91 -20.53 -27.43 -9.07
CA LYS A 91 -19.28 -27.17 -9.80
C LYS A 91 -18.17 -26.90 -8.79
N ASN A 92 -16.99 -27.43 -9.05
CA ASN A 92 -15.83 -27.21 -8.19
C ASN A 92 -15.43 -25.73 -8.21
N PHE A 93 -15.36 -25.09 -7.04
CA PHE A 93 -15.11 -23.66 -6.94
C PHE A 93 -13.71 -23.28 -7.46
N GLU A 94 -12.72 -24.15 -7.24
CA GLU A 94 -11.34 -23.98 -7.72
C GLU A 94 -11.23 -24.02 -9.25
N SER A 95 -12.21 -24.59 -9.93
CA SER A 95 -12.25 -24.60 -11.40
C SER A 95 -12.65 -23.25 -12.03
N GLY A 96 -13.15 -22.32 -11.21
CA GLY A 96 -13.57 -20.99 -11.65
C GLY A 96 -12.40 -20.13 -12.12
N LYS A 97 -12.60 -19.39 -13.22
CA LYS A 97 -11.58 -18.50 -13.79
C LYS A 97 -11.08 -17.46 -12.76
N ALA A 98 -11.98 -16.86 -12.00
CA ALA A 98 -11.64 -15.86 -10.99
C ALA A 98 -10.78 -16.46 -9.86
N TYR A 99 -11.13 -17.65 -9.37
CA TYR A 99 -10.35 -18.34 -8.35
C TYR A 99 -8.94 -18.64 -8.86
N LYS A 100 -8.81 -19.15 -10.08
CA LYS A 100 -7.49 -19.42 -10.67
C LYS A 100 -6.66 -18.16 -10.84
N THR A 101 -7.26 -17.03 -11.21
CA THR A 101 -6.53 -15.76 -11.31
C THR A 101 -6.03 -15.25 -9.96
N THR A 102 -6.78 -15.47 -8.88
CA THR A 102 -6.42 -14.97 -7.53
C THR A 102 -5.55 -15.96 -6.74
N TRP A 103 -5.76 -17.26 -6.91
CA TRP A 103 -5.20 -18.33 -6.07
C TRP A 103 -4.56 -19.48 -6.86
N GLY A 104 -4.69 -19.47 -8.18
CA GLY A 104 -4.27 -20.56 -9.06
C GLY A 104 -3.10 -20.17 -9.94
N ASP A 105 -2.03 -19.64 -9.36
CA ASP A 105 -0.68 -20.10 -9.68
C ASP A 105 0.32 -19.55 -8.65
N GLY A 106 1.11 -20.46 -8.09
CA GLY A 106 2.34 -20.17 -7.35
C GLY A 106 3.55 -20.67 -8.13
N GLY A 107 3.49 -20.61 -9.47
CA GLY A 107 4.55 -21.05 -10.36
C GLY A 107 4.96 -19.92 -11.32
N GLU A 108 6.27 -19.72 -11.43
CA GLU A 108 7.00 -18.88 -12.41
C GLU A 108 7.27 -17.41 -12.01
N ASN A 109 8.25 -17.24 -11.12
CA ASN A 109 9.59 -16.76 -11.52
C ASN A 109 10.68 -17.35 -10.61
#